data_AF-A0A3D4CI99-F1
#
_entry.id   AF-A0A3D4CI99-F1
#
_cell.length_a   1.000
_cell.length_b   1.000
_cell.length_c   1.000
_cell.angle_alpha   90.00
_cell.angle_beta   90.00
_cell.angle_gamma   90.00
#
_symmetry.space_group_name_H-M   'P 1'
#
loop_
_entity.id
_entity.type
_entity.pdbx_description
1 polymer ?
#
loop_
_entity_poly.entity_id
_entity_poly.type
_entity_poly.pdbx_seq_one_letter_code
_entity_poly.pdbx_strand_id
1 'polypeptide(L)' 'ARKYKALGIKDKNLTEDDYKQYILSDYTFLKRPVIIVDDTIFVGNSPKTLEAAKKLINEK' A
#
# COMPACT_ATOMS: atom_id res chain seq x y z
N ALA A 1 -5.24 -10.57 -7.50
CA ALA A 1 -5.60 -9.55 -8.52
C ALA A 1 -6.84 -9.86 -9.37
N ARG A 2 -7.72 -10.81 -9.00
CA ARG A 2 -8.98 -11.07 -9.76
C ARG A 2 -10.13 -10.13 -9.36
N LYS A 3 -10.19 -9.67 -8.10
CA LYS A 3 -11.23 -8.78 -7.57
C LYS A 3 -11.21 -7.37 -8.20
N TYR A 4 -10.04 -6.77 -8.43
CA TYR A 4 -9.90 -5.44 -9.03
C TYR A 4 -10.53 -5.35 -10.43
N LYS A 5 -10.37 -6.42 -11.23
CA LYS A 5 -11.00 -6.55 -12.56
C LYS A 5 -12.48 -6.92 -12.45
N ALA A 6 -12.86 -7.78 -11.50
CA ALA A 6 -14.25 -8.22 -11.33
C ALA A 6 -15.18 -7.11 -10.82
N LEU A 7 -14.67 -6.17 -10.02
CA LEU A 7 -15.44 -5.07 -9.44
C LEU A 7 -15.56 -3.84 -10.36
N GLY A 8 -15.03 -3.89 -11.59
CA GLY A 8 -15.13 -2.77 -12.54
C GLY A 8 -14.45 -1.48 -12.05
N ILE A 9 -13.52 -1.60 -11.10
CA ILE A 9 -12.88 -0.47 -10.39
C ILE A 9 -12.16 0.48 -11.36
N LYS A 10 -11.77 -0.03 -12.54
CA LYS A 10 -11.12 0.77 -13.58
C LYS A 10 -12.03 1.83 -14.22
N ASP A 11 -13.35 1.66 -14.12
CA ASP A 11 -14.37 2.52 -14.75
C ASP A 11 -15.15 3.37 -13.73
N LYS A 12 -14.98 3.08 -12.43
CA LYS A 12 -15.61 3.86 -11.35
C LYS A 12 -14.73 5.05 -10.94
N ASN A 13 -15.35 6.22 -10.79
CA ASN A 13 -14.76 7.34 -10.05
C ASN A 13 -14.72 6.97 -8.56
N LEU A 14 -13.62 6.38 -8.13
CA LEU A 14 -13.39 6.02 -6.74
C LEU A 14 -13.08 7.29 -5.96
N THR A 15 -13.84 7.50 -4.89
CA THR A 15 -13.53 8.55 -3.92
C THR A 15 -12.49 8.06 -2.92
N GLU A 16 -11.89 8.96 -2.13
CA GLU A 16 -10.93 8.56 -1.08
C GLU A 16 -11.53 7.57 -0.07
N ASP A 17 -12.84 7.64 0.19
CA ASP A 17 -13.54 6.72 1.09
C ASP A 17 -13.61 5.30 0.51
N ASP A 18 -13.90 5.18 -0.79
CA ASP A 18 -13.89 3.91 -1.51
C ASP A 18 -12.53 3.22 -1.38
N TYR A 19 -11.42 3.96 -1.57
CA TYR A 19 -10.08 3.39 -1.43
C TYR A 19 -9.82 2.85 -0.01
N LYS A 20 -10.24 3.57 1.03
CA LYS A 20 -10.13 3.11 2.42
C LYS A 20 -10.94 1.83 2.62
N GLN A 21 -12.18 1.79 2.12
CA GLN A 21 -13.05 0.61 2.16
C GLN A 21 -12.41 -0.59 1.45
N TYR A 22 -11.85 -0.43 0.24
CA TYR A 22 -11.20 -1.54 -0.47
C TYR A 22 -9.96 -2.05 0.25
N ILE A 23 -9.15 -1.16 0.84
CA ILE A 23 -7.98 -1.51 1.63
C ILE A 23 -8.38 -2.29 2.90
N LEU A 24 -9.45 -1.86 3.58
CA LEU A 24 -10.04 -2.53 4.74
C LEU A 24 -10.65 -3.90 4.39
N SER A 25 -11.32 -3.99 3.23
CA SER A 25 -12.05 -5.19 2.81
C SER A 25 -11.11 -6.32 2.37
N ASP A 26 -10.03 -5.99 1.64
CA ASP A 26 -9.03 -6.97 1.23
C ASP A 26 -7.60 -6.40 1.35
N TYR A 27 -6.87 -6.85 2.37
CA TYR A 27 -5.44 -6.64 2.56
C TYR A 27 -4.53 -7.12 1.39
N THR A 28 -5.11 -7.77 0.37
CA THR A 28 -4.41 -8.17 -0.87
C THR A 28 -4.33 -7.05 -1.91
N PHE A 29 -5.06 -5.95 -1.72
CA PHE A 29 -4.96 -4.75 -2.55
C PHE A 29 -3.73 -3.92 -2.22
N LEU A 30 -3.22 -4.02 -0.98
CA LEU A 30 -1.97 -3.38 -0.57
C LEU A 30 -0.77 -4.16 -1.11
N LYS A 31 0.16 -3.43 -1.73
CA LYS A 31 1.44 -3.96 -2.20
C LYS A 31 2.31 -4.29 -0.99
N ARG A 32 2.78 -5.54 -0.90
CA ARG A 32 3.62 -6.02 0.20
C ARG A 32 5.09 -6.06 -0.22
N PRO A 33 6.05 -5.94 0.72
CA PRO A 33 5.88 -5.65 2.15
C PRO A 33 5.45 -4.20 2.41
N VAL A 34 4.70 -3.98 3.50
CA VAL A 34 4.42 -2.64 4.03
C VAL A 34 5.20 -2.51 5.33
N ILE A 35 6.06 -1.49 5.41
CA ILE A 35 6.92 -1.23 6.56
C ILE A 35 6.53 0.14 7.09
N ILE A 36 6.14 0.20 8.36
CA ILE A 36 5.77 1.44 9.04
C ILE A 36 6.83 1.69 10.11
N VAL A 37 7.51 2.83 10.03
CA VAL A 37 8.57 3.23 10.97
C VAL A 37 8.30 4.66 11.41
N ASP A 38 8.04 4.83 12.70
CA ASP A 38 7.68 6.12 13.30
C ASP A 38 6.46 6.73 12.59
N ASP A 39 6.62 7.87 11.90
CA ASP A 39 5.57 8.53 11.11
C ASP A 39 5.64 8.24 9.59
N THR A 40 6.58 7.38 9.15
CA THR A 40 6.79 7.11 7.71
C THR A 40 6.31 5.72 7.30
N ILE A 41 5.59 5.66 6.17
CA ILE A 41 5.06 4.42 5.60
C ILE A 41 5.80 4.10 4.29
N PHE A 42 6.38 2.90 4.23
CA PHE A 42 7.09 2.36 3.08
C PHE A 42 6.32 1.17 2.50
N VAL A 43 5.91 1.28 1.23
CA VAL A 43 5.08 0.27 0.57
C VAL A 43 5.83 -0.33 -0.63
N GLY A 44 6.13 -1.62 -0.57
CA GLY A 44 6.76 -2.41 -1.62
C GLY A 44 8.25 -2.67 -1.43
N ASN A 45 8.80 -3.55 -2.29
CA ASN A 45 10.20 -3.98 -2.28
C ASN A 45 11.11 -3.17 -3.22
N SER A 46 10.69 -1.97 -3.63
CA SER A 46 11.51 -1.13 -4.50
C SER A 46 12.82 -0.75 -3.79
N PRO A 47 13.97 -0.73 -4.50
CA PRO A 47 15.27 -0.50 -3.87
C PRO A 47 15.31 0.82 -3.10
N LYS A 48 14.77 1.90 -3.69
CA LYS A 48 14.62 3.21 -3.03
C LYS A 48 13.84 3.15 -1.71
N THR A 49 12.75 2.38 -1.70
CA THR A 49 11.89 2.18 -0.52
C THR A 49 12.61 1.38 0.56
N LEU A 50 13.34 0.34 0.16
CA LEU A 50 14.12 -0.50 1.07
C LEU A 50 15.28 0.27 1.70
N GLU A 51 15.97 1.10 0.92
CA GLU A 51 17.07 1.96 1.40
C GLU A 51 16.57 3.00 2.41
N ALA A 52 15.47 3.69 2.09
CA ALA A 52 14.88 4.67 2.99
C ALA A 52 14.38 4.02 4.30
N ALA A 53 13.72 2.86 4.21
CA ALA A 53 13.31 2.10 5.39
C ALA A 53 14.51 1.64 6.24
N LYS A 54 15.57 1.11 5.61
CA LYS A 54 16.80 0.73 6.32
C LYS A 54 17.44 1.91 7.02
N LYS A 55 17.50 3.07 6.37
CA LYS A 55 18.05 4.28 6.98
C LYS A 55 17.27 4.65 8.24
N LEU A 56 15.94 4.68 8.15
CA LEU A 56 15.06 5.04 9.28
C LEU A 56 15.13 4.03 10.44
N ILE A 57 15.29 2.74 10.15
CA ILE A 57 15.41 1.69 11.16
C ILE A 57 16.81 1.71 11.83
N ASN A 58 17.86 2.02 11.07
CA ASN A 58 19.25 1.93 11.51
C ASN A 58 19.81 3.24 12.08
N GLU A 59 19.05 4.34 12.05
CA GLU A 59 19.40 5.62 12.70
C GLU A 59 18.93 5.69 14.17
N LYS A 60 18.62 4.54 14.79
CA LYS A 60 18.39 4.40 16.24
C LYS A 60 19.64 3.97 17.00
#